data_AF-A0AAD7NM61-F1
#
_entry.id   AF-A0AAD7NM61-F1
#
_cell.length_a   1.000
_cell.length_b   1.000
_cell.length_c   1.000
_cell.angle_alpha   90.00
_cell.angle_beta   90.00
_cell.angle_gamma   90.00
#
_symmetry.space_group_name_H-M   'P 1'
#
loop_
_entity.id
_entity.type
_entity.pdbx_description
1 polymer ?
#
loop_
_entity_poly.entity_id
_entity_poly.type
_entity_poly.pdbx_seq_one_letter_code
_entity_poly.pdbx_strand_id
1 'polypeptide(L)'
;MYRLADAFGLPDLKALALESVRSQLSPENIVHEAFSSFTSLYNEIQEIEVAFLIQLLIQLVPDLTDEVEEMLKSICREQRPHSFNVLRKIVCRQVTQAPTVPRCALPEPTLTTRSPSPRRSGLRGILFSKLFSLVRC
;
A
#
# COMPACT_ATOMS: atom_id res chain seq x y z
N MET A 1 13.98 1.74 -2.23
CA MET A 1 15.21 0.94 -2.03
C MET A 1 15.37 -0.15 -3.07
N TYR A 2 14.36 -1.01 -3.29
CA TYR A 2 14.44 -2.07 -4.31
C TYR A 2 14.84 -1.57 -5.70
N ARG A 3 14.20 -0.50 -6.21
CA ARG A 3 14.56 0.14 -7.50
C ARG A 3 16.04 0.49 -7.62
N LEU A 4 16.63 0.97 -6.53
CA LEU A 4 18.02 1.38 -6.48
C LEU A 4 18.93 0.14 -6.51
N ALA A 5 18.63 -0.86 -5.68
CA ALA A 5 19.40 -2.09 -5.64
C ALA A 5 19.40 -2.82 -7.00
N ASP A 6 18.25 -2.85 -7.68
CA ASP A 6 18.10 -3.44 -9.01
C ASP A 6 18.90 -2.66 -10.06
N ALA A 7 18.78 -1.32 -10.08
CA ALA A 7 19.50 -0.47 -11.04
C ALA A 7 21.03 -0.52 -10.91
N PHE A 8 21.55 -0.73 -9.69
CA PHE A 8 22.99 -0.83 -9.43
C PHE A 8 23.50 -2.28 -9.37
N GLY A 9 22.65 -3.28 -9.60
CA GLY A 9 23.05 -4.69 -9.57
C GLY A 9 23.55 -5.15 -8.19
N LEU A 10 22.89 -4.73 -7.11
CA LEU A 10 23.24 -5.07 -5.73
C LEU A 10 22.30 -6.18 -5.21
N PRO A 11 22.61 -7.47 -5.43
CA PRO A 11 21.67 -8.57 -5.17
C PRO A 11 21.28 -8.70 -3.69
N ASP A 12 22.23 -8.54 -2.76
CA ASP A 12 21.95 -8.65 -1.33
C ASP A 12 20.99 -7.54 -0.86
N LEU A 13 21.21 -6.32 -1.34
CA LEU A 13 20.35 -5.18 -1.01
C LEU A 13 18.97 -5.32 -1.67
N LYS A 14 18.91 -5.91 -2.87
CA LYS A 14 17.66 -6.20 -3.57
C LYS A 14 16.83 -7.21 -2.78
N ALA A 15 17.47 -8.29 -2.29
CA ALA A 15 16.82 -9.29 -1.44
C ALA A 15 16.32 -8.70 -0.12
N LEU A 16 17.13 -7.89 0.57
CA LEU A 16 16.70 -7.21 1.81
C LEU A 16 15.54 -6.24 1.56
N ALA A 17 15.56 -5.52 0.44
CA ALA A 17 14.47 -4.64 0.06
C ALA A 17 13.20 -5.42 -0.30
N LEU A 18 13.32 -6.58 -0.95
CA LEU A 18 12.20 -7.46 -1.26
C LEU A 18 11.54 -7.99 0.01
N GLU A 19 12.33 -8.45 0.98
CA GLU A 19 11.82 -8.93 2.27
C GLU A 19 11.17 -7.79 3.06
N SER A 20 11.74 -6.59 2.99
CA SER A 20 11.13 -5.39 3.57
C SER A 20 9.78 -5.07 2.94
N VAL A 21 9.61 -5.20 1.63
CA VAL A 21 8.30 -5.05 0.97
C VAL A 21 7.33 -6.13 1.45
N ARG A 22 7.75 -7.40 1.44
CA ARG A 22 6.95 -8.55 1.89
C ARG A 22 6.40 -8.36 3.32
N SER A 23 7.26 -7.95 4.25
CA SER A 23 6.91 -7.74 5.66
C SER A 23 5.96 -6.57 5.92
N GLN A 24 5.81 -5.66 4.95
CA GLN A 24 4.90 -4.51 5.03
C GLN A 24 3.55 -4.79 4.39
N LEU A 25 3.36 -5.93 3.72
CA LEU A 25 2.07 -6.27 3.11
C LEU A 25 1.01 -6.52 4.18
N SER A 26 -0.16 -5.91 3.98
CA SER A 26 -1.31 -6.04 4.87
C SER A 26 -2.62 -6.03 4.06
N PRO A 27 -3.73 -6.54 4.62
CA PRO A 27 -5.03 -6.49 3.95
C PRO A 27 -5.48 -5.08 3.57
N GLU A 28 -5.02 -4.06 4.30
CA GLU A 28 -5.38 -2.66 4.08
C GLU A 28 -4.61 -2.02 2.92
N ASN A 29 -3.37 -2.46 2.65
CA ASN A 29 -2.52 -1.87 1.61
C ASN A 29 -2.39 -2.73 0.35
N ILE A 30 -2.67 -4.04 0.41
CA ILE A 30 -2.36 -4.97 -0.67
C ILE A 30 -3.00 -4.60 -2.01
N VAL A 31 -4.24 -4.10 -2.00
CA VAL A 31 -4.93 -3.69 -3.23
C VAL A 31 -4.27 -2.46 -3.84
N HIS A 32 -3.70 -1.57 -3.03
CA HIS A 32 -2.98 -0.42 -3.55
C HIS A 32 -1.59 -0.83 -4.07
N GLU A 33 -0.86 -1.65 -3.32
CA GLU A 33 0.48 -2.13 -3.69
C GLU A 33 0.44 -2.98 -4.96
N ALA A 34 -0.40 -4.03 -5.00
CA ALA A 34 -0.48 -4.99 -6.12
C ALA A 34 -0.83 -4.36 -7.47
N PHE A 35 -1.56 -3.24 -7.45
CA PHE A 35 -1.98 -2.50 -8.64
C PHE A 35 -1.17 -1.22 -8.87
N SER A 36 -0.09 -1.02 -8.10
CA SER A 36 0.77 0.15 -8.25
C SER A 36 1.60 0.06 -9.53
N SER A 37 2.00 1.23 -10.05
CA SER A 37 2.97 1.31 -11.15
C SER A 37 4.35 0.77 -10.76
N PHE A 38 4.63 0.66 -9.46
CA PHE A 38 5.89 0.09 -8.98
C PHE A 38 5.89 -1.42 -9.19
N THR A 39 4.84 -2.10 -8.77
CA THR A 39 4.64 -3.55 -8.92
C THR A 39 4.64 -3.99 -10.37
N SER A 40 4.03 -3.21 -11.27
CA SER A 40 4.01 -3.53 -12.71
C SER A 40 5.40 -3.56 -13.38
N LEU A 41 6.43 -3.00 -12.74
CA LEU A 41 7.78 -2.93 -13.29
C LEU A 41 8.70 -4.05 -12.79
N TYR A 42 8.31 -4.77 -11.74
CA TYR A 42 9.18 -5.76 -11.07
C TYR A 42 8.42 -7.06 -10.80
N ASN A 43 8.63 -8.07 -11.65
CA ASN A 43 7.92 -9.35 -11.56
C ASN A 43 8.06 -10.04 -10.19
N GLU A 44 9.25 -10.03 -9.58
CA GLU A 44 9.44 -10.62 -8.24
C GLU A 44 8.55 -9.97 -7.17
N ILE A 45 8.32 -8.67 -7.26
CA ILE A 45 7.43 -7.95 -6.33
C ILE A 45 5.98 -8.33 -6.62
N GLN A 46 5.62 -8.33 -7.90
CA GLN A 46 4.30 -8.74 -8.35
C GLN A 46 3.93 -10.14 -7.87
N GLU A 47 4.84 -11.11 -7.96
CA GLU A 47 4.59 -12.48 -7.52
C GLU A 47 4.28 -12.55 -6.02
N ILE A 48 5.03 -11.81 -5.18
CA ILE A 48 4.81 -11.80 -3.73
C ILE A 48 3.47 -11.14 -3.38
N GLU A 49 3.15 -10.01 -4.00
CA GLU A 49 1.92 -9.28 -3.75
C GLU A 49 0.69 -10.05 -4.26
N VAL A 50 0.76 -10.64 -5.45
CA VAL A 50 -0.30 -11.48 -6.01
C VAL A 50 -0.52 -12.72 -5.14
N ALA A 51 0.54 -13.38 -4.68
CA ALA A 51 0.40 -14.55 -3.80
C ALA A 51 -0.32 -14.19 -2.49
N PHE A 52 0.02 -13.05 -1.88
CA PHE A 52 -0.66 -12.57 -0.68
C PHE A 52 -2.13 -12.20 -0.96
N LEU A 53 -2.41 -11.54 -2.08
CA LEU A 53 -3.77 -11.19 -2.49
C LEU A 53 -4.63 -12.44 -2.74
N ILE A 54 -4.09 -13.45 -3.43
CA ILE A 54 -4.78 -14.74 -3.66
C ILE A 54 -5.11 -15.40 -2.32
N GLN A 55 -4.18 -15.41 -1.36
CA GLN A 55 -4.42 -16.00 -0.06
C GLN A 55 -5.62 -15.35 0.66
N LEU A 56 -5.75 -14.02 0.59
CA LEU A 56 -6.90 -13.30 1.13
C LEU A 56 -8.19 -13.60 0.35
N LEU A 57 -8.11 -13.69 -0.97
CA LEU A 57 -9.28 -13.99 -1.80
C LEU A 57 -9.81 -15.40 -1.58
N ILE A 58 -8.94 -16.41 -1.45
CA ILE A 58 -9.33 -17.79 -1.12
C ILE A 58 -10.02 -17.86 0.24
N GLN A 59 -9.53 -17.09 1.23
CA GLN A 59 -10.18 -17.00 2.55
C GLN A 59 -11.60 -16.42 2.47
N LEU A 60 -11.84 -15.50 1.53
CA LEU A 60 -13.14 -14.83 1.40
C LEU A 60 -14.10 -15.60 0.48
N VAL A 61 -13.58 -16.24 -0.57
CA VAL A 61 -14.34 -16.93 -1.62
C VAL A 61 -13.58 -18.18 -2.05
N PRO A 62 -13.80 -19.34 -1.40
CA PRO A 62 -13.07 -20.57 -1.69
C PRO A 62 -13.37 -21.15 -3.09
N ASP A 63 -14.53 -20.82 -3.67
CA ASP A 63 -14.99 -21.31 -4.97
C ASP A 63 -15.01 -20.20 -6.02
N LEU A 64 -13.86 -19.56 -6.26
CA LEU A 64 -13.71 -18.65 -7.41
C LEU A 64 -13.80 -19.49 -8.70
N THR A 65 -14.99 -19.52 -9.30
CA THR A 65 -15.29 -20.31 -10.50
C THR A 65 -14.59 -19.74 -11.75
N ASP A 66 -14.33 -20.59 -12.75
CA ASP A 66 -13.75 -20.22 -14.05
C ASP A 66 -14.53 -19.06 -14.74
N GLU A 67 -15.84 -18.97 -14.47
CA GLU A 67 -16.71 -17.89 -14.96
C GLU A 67 -16.32 -16.51 -14.40
N VAL A 68 -15.85 -16.45 -13.15
CA VAL A 68 -15.38 -15.22 -12.52
C VAL A 68 -14.04 -14.79 -13.11
N GLU A 69 -13.15 -15.74 -13.41
CA GLU A 69 -11.88 -15.45 -14.07
C GLU A 69 -12.09 -14.86 -15.47
N GLU A 70 -12.95 -15.48 -16.28
CA GLU A 70 -13.29 -14.97 -17.62
C GLU A 70 -14.02 -13.63 -17.57
N MET A 71 -14.88 -13.43 -16.57
CA MET A 71 -15.49 -12.13 -16.31
C MET A 71 -14.42 -11.08 -15.98
N LEU A 72 -13.45 -11.36 -15.10
CA LEU A 72 -12.37 -10.43 -14.75
C LEU A 72 -11.52 -10.07 -15.97
N LYS A 73 -11.15 -11.05 -16.81
CA LYS A 73 -10.45 -10.81 -18.08
C LYS A 73 -11.22 -9.85 -18.99
N SER A 74 -12.54 -10.02 -19.09
CA SER A 74 -13.42 -9.15 -19.88
C SER A 74 -13.47 -7.71 -19.34
N ILE A 75 -13.41 -7.53 -18.02
CA ILE A 75 -13.37 -6.22 -17.37
C ILE A 75 -12.04 -5.52 -17.63
N CYS A 76 -10.92 -6.22 -17.48
CA CYS A 76 -9.58 -5.67 -17.75
C CYS A 76 -9.36 -5.30 -19.23
N ARG A 77 -10.13 -5.90 -20.15
CA ARG A 77 -10.14 -5.55 -21.58
C ARG A 77 -11.16 -4.46 -21.94
N GLU A 78 -11.76 -3.80 -20.94
CA GLU A 78 -12.80 -2.78 -21.07
C GLU A 78 -14.08 -3.24 -21.80
N GLN A 79 -14.29 -4.54 -21.96
CA GLN A 79 -15.43 -5.07 -22.74
C GLN A 79 -16.77 -5.00 -21.99
N ARG A 80 -16.75 -4.62 -20.72
CA ARG A 80 -17.94 -4.51 -19.85
C ARG A 80 -17.89 -3.23 -19.01
N PRO A 81 -18.12 -2.04 -19.60
CA PRO A 81 -18.02 -0.76 -18.87
C PRO A 81 -19.01 -0.64 -17.69
N HIS A 82 -20.13 -1.37 -17.73
CA HIS A 82 -21.11 -1.39 -16.64
C HIS A 82 -20.67 -2.23 -15.42
N SER A 83 -19.68 -3.11 -15.59
CA SER A 83 -19.20 -4.01 -14.53
C SER A 83 -18.65 -3.28 -13.32
N PHE A 84 -18.04 -2.10 -13.53
CA PHE A 84 -17.52 -1.25 -12.45
C PHE A 84 -18.58 -0.94 -11.39
N ASN A 85 -19.80 -0.60 -11.81
CA ASN A 85 -20.88 -0.29 -10.88
C ASN A 85 -21.35 -1.51 -10.08
N VAL A 86 -21.30 -2.69 -10.68
CA VAL A 86 -21.66 -3.96 -10.02
C VAL A 86 -20.57 -4.32 -9.00
N LEU A 87 -19.29 -4.31 -9.42
CA LEU A 87 -18.15 -4.57 -8.55
C LEU A 87 -18.10 -3.58 -7.38
N ARG A 88 -18.26 -2.28 -7.64
CA ARG A 88 -18.33 -1.24 -6.61
C ARG A 88 -19.41 -1.55 -5.58
N LYS A 89 -20.62 -1.92 -6.03
CA LYS A 89 -21.72 -2.28 -5.11
C LYS A 89 -21.38 -3.50 -4.27
N ILE A 90 -20.77 -4.53 -4.84
CA ILE A 90 -20.38 -5.75 -4.11
C ILE A 90 -19.30 -5.42 -3.07
N VAL A 91 -18.21 -4.78 -3.48
CA VAL A 91 -17.08 -4.43 -2.61
C VAL A 91 -17.53 -3.50 -1.48
N CYS A 92 -18.28 -2.43 -1.77
CA CYS A 92 -18.73 -1.49 -0.74
C CYS A 92 -19.70 -2.13 0.27
N ARG A 93 -20.55 -3.07 -0.17
CA ARG A 93 -21.51 -3.72 0.73
C ARG A 93 -20.83 -4.68 1.71
N GLN A 94 -19.74 -5.32 1.30
CA GLN A 94 -18.92 -6.18 2.17
C GLN A 94 -18.09 -5.36 3.17
N VAL A 95 -17.52 -4.22 2.75
CA VAL A 95 -16.75 -3.32 3.63
C VAL A 95 -17.63 -2.68 4.72
N THR A 96 -18.92 -2.47 4.44
CA THR A 96 -19.87 -1.87 5.41
C THR A 96 -20.40 -2.87 6.44
N GLN A 97 -20.18 -4.18 6.25
CA GLN A 97 -20.65 -5.23 7.17
C GLN A 97 -19.61 -5.68 8.21
N ALA A 98 -18.39 -5.15 8.18
CA ALA A 98 -17.45 -5.34 9.28
C ALA A 98 -17.97 -4.60 10.53
N PRO A 99 -18.04 -5.24 11.72
CA PRO A 99 -18.34 -4.54 12.95
C PRO A 99 -17.26 -3.48 13.16
N THR A 100 -17.64 -2.21 13.01
CA THR A 100 -16.79 -1.10 13.39
C THR A 100 -16.54 -1.20 14.88
N VAL A 101 -15.37 -1.71 15.27
CA VAL A 101 -14.86 -1.47 16.61
C VAL A 101 -14.77 0.05 16.75
N PRO A 102 -15.41 0.68 17.75
CA PRO A 102 -15.28 2.10 17.97
C PRO A 102 -13.80 2.42 18.07
N ARG A 103 -13.32 3.27 17.15
CA ARG A 103 -11.99 3.86 17.19
C ARG A 103 -11.80 4.41 18.60
N CYS A 104 -10.92 3.76 19.38
CA CYS A 104 -10.67 4.07 20.77
C CYS A 104 -10.68 5.59 20.97
N ALA A 105 -11.49 6.05 21.92
CA ALA A 105 -11.45 7.41 22.40
C ALA A 105 -10.01 7.73 22.84
N LEU A 106 -9.30 8.47 21.99
CA LEU A 106 -8.12 9.19 22.42
C LEU A 106 -8.63 10.31 23.32
N PRO A 107 -8.19 10.42 24.58
CA PRO A 107 -8.44 11.62 25.35
C PRO A 107 -7.76 12.79 24.63
N GLU A 108 -8.55 13.83 24.36
CA GLU A 108 -8.12 15.14 23.88
C GLU A 108 -6.84 15.58 24.63
N PRO A 109 -5.80 16.08 23.93
CA PRO A 109 -4.66 16.68 24.60
C PRO A 109 -5.14 17.96 25.28
N THR A 110 -5.29 17.91 26.61
CA THR A 110 -5.54 19.07 27.45
C THR A 110 -4.39 20.06 27.26
N LEU A 111 -4.68 21.13 26.52
CA LEU A 111 -3.88 22.35 26.47
C LEU A 111 -3.86 22.99 27.87
N THR A 112 -2.88 22.65 28.69
CA THR A 112 -2.56 23.42 29.89
C THR A 112 -1.50 24.48 29.57
N THR A 113 -1.95 25.72 29.78
CA THR A 113 -1.25 26.98 29.70
C THR A 113 -0.03 27.11 30.63
N ARG A 114 1.04 27.70 30.04
CA ARG A 114 2.03 28.66 30.59
C ARG A 114 2.97 28.24 31.74
N SER A 115 4.29 28.38 31.49
CA SER A 115 5.10 29.52 31.99
C SER A 115 6.48 29.60 31.29
N PRO A 116 7.21 30.75 31.33
CA PRO A 116 8.33 31.03 30.43
C PRO A 116 9.75 30.94 31.05
N SER A 117 10.72 30.66 30.16
CA SER A 117 12.16 31.04 30.19
C SER A 117 13.12 30.26 31.13
N PRO A 118 14.47 30.26 30.94
CA PRO A 118 15.28 31.13 30.09
C PRO A 118 16.34 30.47 29.17
N ARG A 119 16.90 31.36 28.32
CA ARG A 119 17.97 31.23 27.33
C ARG A 119 19.17 30.37 27.79
N ARG A 120 19.65 29.48 26.90
CA ARG A 120 21.09 29.23 26.71
C ARG A 120 21.44 29.08 25.23
N SER A 121 22.40 29.91 24.85
CA SER A 121 23.18 29.98 23.62
C SER A 121 23.93 28.70 23.29
N GLY A 122 24.10 28.37 22.01
CA GLY A 122 25.14 27.44 21.57
C GLY A 122 24.93 26.80 20.19
N LEU A 123 25.39 27.50 19.14
CA LEU A 123 26.04 26.98 17.93
C LEU A 123 26.03 25.46 17.65
N ARG A 124 25.50 25.02 16.48
CA ARG A 124 26.25 24.37 15.36
C ARG A 124 25.35 23.60 14.35
N GLY A 125 25.65 23.78 13.06
CA GLY A 125 25.38 22.84 11.94
C GLY A 125 23.99 22.96 11.32
N ILE A 126 23.76 23.68 10.22
CA ILE A 126 24.06 23.30 8.82
C ILE A 126 23.75 21.81 8.57
N LEU A 127 22.67 21.50 7.83
CA LEU A 127 22.74 20.78 6.55
C LEU A 127 21.32 20.54 5.95
N PHE A 128 21.19 20.97 4.69
CA PHE A 128 20.40 20.36 3.61
C PHE A 128 18.90 20.66 3.51
N SER A 129 18.63 21.90 3.11
CA SER A 129 17.66 22.15 2.04
C SER A 129 18.11 21.52 0.71
N LYS A 130 17.14 21.05 -0.08
CA LYS A 130 17.20 20.65 -1.51
C LYS A 130 17.63 19.22 -1.80
N LEU A 131 16.64 18.33 -1.94
CA LEU A 131 16.63 17.33 -3.03
C LEU A 131 15.19 16.86 -3.33
N PHE A 132 14.29 17.82 -3.58
CA PHE A 132 12.99 17.58 -4.22
C PHE A 132 13.06 18.12 -5.64
N SER A 133 13.54 17.30 -6.58
CA SER A 133 13.35 17.43 -8.03
C SER A 133 13.91 16.18 -8.70
N LEU A 134 13.21 15.68 -9.72
CA LEU A 134 13.28 14.35 -10.35
C LEU A 134 12.52 13.30 -9.52
N VAL A 135 11.44 12.68 -9.97
CA VAL A 135 11.19 12.13 -11.31
C VAL A 135 9.69 12.25 -11.61
N ARG A 136 9.37 13.10 -12.59
CA ARG A 136 8.12 13.09 -13.37
C ARG A 136 8.58 12.77 -14.79
N CYS A 137 8.48 11.52 -15.18
CA CYS A 137 8.46 10.98 -16.54
C CYS A 137 8.03 9.53 -16.42
#